data_AF-X1BF91-F1
#
_entry.id   AF-X1BF91-F1
#
_cell.length_a   1.000
_cell.length_b   1.000
_cell.length_c   1.000
_cell.angle_alpha   90.00
_cell.angle_beta   90.00
_cell.angle_gamma   90.00
#
_symmetry.space_group_name_H-M   'P 1'
#
loop_
_entity.id
_entity.type
_entity.pdbx_description
1 polymer ?
#
loop_
_entity_poly.entity_id
_entity_poly.type
_entity_poly.pdbx_seq_one_letter_code
_entity_poly.pdbx_strand_id
1 'polypeptide(L)'
;MKIFIATTPRSGTLFLTEIFKLLTDIPSYHESIPYCIGQTSYEVNNDCVSRDTQYILDEKVRRIKRDSSPPGDYFEANNMFIKSMVWTVLDNFDDVHCIYLHRNPMDVFFSLAARNWKRGWDWVLQPGWKLNRLKTVKPTTYHEAVMFMWY
;
A
#
# COMPACT_ATOMS: atom_id res chain seq x y z
N MET A 1 12.23 6.74 10.34
CA MET A 1 10.78 6.67 10.08
C MET A 1 10.43 6.04 8.74
N LYS A 2 9.48 5.10 8.69
CA LYS A 2 8.91 4.53 7.46
C LYS A 2 7.44 4.89 7.35
N ILE A 3 7.07 5.67 6.35
CA ILE A 3 5.69 6.12 6.14
C ILE A 3 5.10 5.40 4.94
N PHE A 4 3.98 4.73 5.14
CA PHE A 4 3.22 4.06 4.08
C PHE A 4 1.81 4.62 3.97
N ILE A 5 1.21 4.54 2.78
CA ILE A 5 -0.19 4.90 2.58
C ILE A 5 -1.08 3.65 2.53
N ALA A 6 -2.12 3.61 3.36
CA ALA A 6 -3.27 2.72 3.15
C ALA A 6 -4.39 3.53 2.50
N THR A 7 -4.90 3.07 1.36
CA THR A 7 -5.98 3.77 0.64
C THR A 7 -6.67 2.85 -0.35
N THR A 8 -7.79 3.28 -0.90
CA THR A 8 -8.29 2.79 -2.18
C THR A 8 -7.50 3.38 -3.35
N PRO A 9 -7.45 2.69 -4.52
CA PRO A 9 -6.98 3.30 -5.75
C PRO A 9 -7.66 4.66 -6.01
N ARG A 10 -6.99 5.55 -6.73
CA ARG A 10 -7.53 6.84 -7.21
C ARG A 10 -7.88 7.88 -6.13
N SER A 11 -7.33 7.75 -4.92
CA SER A 11 -7.52 8.72 -3.83
C SER A 11 -6.51 9.87 -3.81
N GLY A 12 -5.61 9.97 -4.80
CA GLY A 12 -4.62 11.06 -4.87
C GLY A 12 -3.24 10.72 -4.29
N THR A 13 -2.88 9.43 -4.25
CA THR A 13 -1.55 8.94 -3.80
C THR A 13 -0.40 9.61 -4.53
N LEU A 14 -0.52 9.81 -5.84
CA LEU A 14 0.50 10.49 -6.65
C LEU A 14 0.67 11.94 -6.19
N PHE A 15 -0.44 12.67 -6.02
CA PHE A 15 -0.40 14.05 -5.55
C PHE A 15 0.25 14.16 -4.17
N LEU A 16 -0.11 13.26 -3.24
CA LEU A 16 0.52 13.22 -1.91
C LEU A 16 2.02 12.92 -1.99
N THR A 17 2.44 12.01 -2.87
CA THR A 17 3.86 11.71 -3.09
C THR A 17 4.62 12.95 -3.56
N GLU A 18 4.06 13.71 -4.50
CA GLU A 18 4.68 14.94 -5.00
C GLU A 18 4.75 16.03 -3.92
N ILE A 19 3.72 16.15 -3.06
CA ILE A 19 3.78 17.04 -1.89
C ILE A 19 4.96 16.66 -0.98
N PHE A 20 5.12 15.38 -0.65
CA PHE A 20 6.22 14.93 0.21
C PHE A 20 7.59 15.21 -0.42
N LYS A 21 7.76 14.97 -1.72
CA LYS A 21 9.00 15.30 -2.45
C LYS A 21 9.33 16.79 -2.42
N LEU A 22 8.32 17.66 -2.48
CA LEU A 22 8.52 19.11 -2.55
C LEU A 22 8.74 19.75 -1.19
N LEU A 23 8.11 19.21 -0.14
CA LEU A 23 8.08 19.84 1.19
C LEU A 23 9.00 19.18 2.22
N THR A 24 9.61 18.04 1.89
CA THR A 24 10.45 17.27 2.82
C THR A 24 11.67 16.69 2.12
N ASP A 25 12.72 16.38 2.88
CA ASP A 25 13.89 15.65 2.38
C ASP A 25 13.68 14.12 2.39
N ILE A 26 12.46 13.64 2.66
CA ILE A 26 12.15 12.22 2.75
C ILE A 26 12.05 11.63 1.33
N PRO A 27 12.84 10.59 0.99
CA PRO A 27 12.70 9.87 -0.27
C PRO A 27 11.29 9.30 -0.42
N SER A 28 10.60 9.73 -1.48
CA SER A 28 9.16 9.55 -1.62
C SER A 28 8.80 8.90 -2.95
N TYR A 29 8.09 7.78 -2.89
CA TYR A 29 7.82 6.92 -4.05
C TYR A 29 6.32 6.64 -4.22
N HIS A 30 5.82 6.76 -5.45
CA HIS A 30 4.48 6.32 -5.83
C HIS A 30 4.59 4.94 -6.47
N GLU A 31 3.91 3.95 -5.91
CA GLU A 31 3.91 2.56 -6.39
C GLU A 31 5.36 2.05 -6.59
N SER A 32 6.16 1.99 -5.52
CA SER A 32 7.56 1.59 -5.65
C SER A 32 7.70 0.11 -6.04
N ILE A 33 8.54 -0.19 -7.03
CA ILE A 33 8.83 -1.57 -7.45
C ILE A 33 9.80 -2.29 -6.48
N PRO A 34 9.62 -3.58 -6.21
CA PRO A 34 8.54 -4.43 -6.71
C PRO A 34 7.20 -4.08 -6.05
N TYR A 35 6.13 -4.07 -6.84
CA TYR A 35 4.81 -3.59 -6.40
C TYR A 35 4.15 -4.49 -5.35
N CYS A 36 4.54 -5.77 -5.30
CA CYS A 36 3.99 -6.79 -4.40
C CYS A 36 2.46 -6.97 -4.53
N ILE A 37 1.98 -7.01 -5.78
CA ILE A 37 0.57 -7.15 -6.18
C ILE A 37 0.30 -8.52 -6.83
N GLY A 38 -0.96 -8.81 -7.17
CA GLY A 38 -1.33 -10.04 -7.88
C GLY A 38 -0.92 -11.30 -7.09
N GLN A 39 -0.18 -12.22 -7.72
CA GLN A 39 0.23 -13.49 -7.14
C GLN A 39 1.00 -13.34 -5.81
N THR A 40 1.92 -12.38 -5.72
CA THR A 40 2.68 -12.13 -4.49
C THR A 40 1.74 -11.76 -3.34
N SER A 41 0.76 -10.89 -3.62
CA SER A 41 -0.23 -10.49 -2.62
C SER A 41 -1.18 -11.62 -2.25
N TYR A 42 -1.62 -12.41 -3.24
CA TYR A 42 -2.41 -13.62 -3.01
C TYR A 42 -1.69 -14.59 -2.06
N GLU A 43 -0.44 -14.93 -2.33
CA GLU A 43 0.31 -15.92 -1.54
C GLU A 43 0.55 -15.45 -0.11
N VAL A 44 0.88 -14.17 0.08
CA VAL A 44 1.08 -13.59 1.42
C VAL A 44 -0.25 -13.52 2.19
N ASN A 45 -1.35 -13.14 1.55
CA ASN A 45 -2.65 -13.11 2.22
C ASN A 45 -3.16 -14.51 2.57
N ASN A 46 -2.78 -15.56 1.84
CA ASN A 46 -3.24 -16.92 2.10
C ASN A 46 -2.22 -17.78 2.88
N ASP A 47 -1.14 -17.18 3.38
CA ASP A 47 -0.07 -17.84 4.12
C ASP A 47 0.54 -19.05 3.36
N CYS A 48 0.65 -18.93 2.03
CA CYS A 48 1.18 -19.95 1.13
C CYS A 48 2.35 -19.41 0.29
N VAL A 49 3.27 -18.70 0.96
CA VAL A 49 4.40 -17.99 0.34
C VAL A 49 5.36 -18.95 -0.37
N SER A 50 5.50 -18.79 -1.68
CA SER A 50 6.51 -19.49 -2.48
C SER A 50 7.91 -18.88 -2.33
N ARG A 51 8.94 -19.58 -2.83
CA ARG A 51 10.32 -19.05 -2.88
C ARG A 51 10.42 -17.77 -3.71
N ASP A 52 9.68 -17.69 -4.81
CA ASP A 52 9.70 -16.53 -5.70
C ASP A 52 9.04 -15.32 -5.03
N THR A 53 7.91 -15.52 -4.35
CA THR A 53 7.28 -14.48 -3.52
C THR A 53 8.21 -14.03 -2.41
N GLN A 54 8.88 -14.95 -1.71
CA GLN A 54 9.85 -14.57 -0.67
C GLN A 54 10.99 -13.72 -1.25
N TYR A 55 11.54 -14.09 -2.40
CA TYR A 55 12.57 -13.31 -3.07
C TYR A 55 12.09 -11.89 -3.42
N ILE A 56 10.86 -11.75 -3.92
CA ILE A 56 10.24 -10.44 -4.22
C ILE A 56 10.12 -9.58 -2.95
N LEU A 57 9.70 -10.18 -1.83
CA LEU A 57 9.60 -9.48 -0.54
C LEU A 57 10.97 -9.04 -0.03
N ASP A 58 11.98 -9.91 -0.13
CA ASP A 58 13.34 -9.59 0.27
C ASP A 58 13.92 -8.44 -0.57
N GLU A 59 13.65 -8.44 -1.87
CA GLU A 59 14.05 -7.36 -2.78
C GLU A 59 13.35 -6.04 -2.41
N LYS A 60 12.05 -6.10 -2.09
CA LYS A 60 11.29 -4.94 -1.61
C LYS A 60 11.91 -4.33 -0.36
N VAL A 61 12.23 -5.16 0.63
CA VAL A 61 12.85 -4.74 1.89
C VAL A 61 14.24 -4.15 1.63
N ARG A 62 15.06 -4.82 0.82
CA ARG A 62 16.41 -4.33 0.46
C ARG A 62 16.33 -2.97 -0.23
N ARG A 63 15.35 -2.78 -1.12
CA ARG A 63 15.11 -1.50 -1.75
C ARG A 63 14.72 -0.42 -0.75
N ILE A 64 13.75 -0.67 0.12
CA ILE A 64 13.36 0.31 1.14
C ILE A 64 14.57 0.71 1.97
N LYS A 65 15.39 -0.26 2.43
CA LYS A 65 16.62 0.01 3.19
C LYS A 65 17.62 0.87 2.42
N ARG A 66 17.86 0.55 1.14
CA ARG A 66 18.80 1.30 0.27
C ARG A 66 18.31 2.71 -0.04
N ASP A 67 17.03 2.84 -0.35
CA ASP A 67 16.41 4.08 -0.81
C ASP A 67 16.09 5.02 0.38
N SER A 68 16.35 4.60 1.61
CA SER A 68 16.21 5.44 2.79
C SER A 68 17.34 6.45 2.89
N SER A 69 17.03 7.74 2.94
CA SER A 69 18.02 8.80 3.10
C SER A 69 18.53 8.82 4.55
N PRO A 70 19.81 9.10 4.84
CA PRO A 70 20.24 9.41 6.19
C PRO A 70 19.43 10.61 6.74
N PRO A 71 18.65 10.45 7.83
CA PRO A 71 18.66 9.36 8.80
C PRO A 71 17.48 8.37 8.63
N GLY A 72 17.64 7.35 7.78
CA GLY A 72 16.72 6.21 7.69
C GLY A 72 15.26 6.54 7.34
N ASP A 73 14.94 7.66 6.72
CA ASP A 73 13.55 8.03 6.40
C ASP A 73 13.10 7.54 5.02
N TYR A 74 11.83 7.16 4.90
CA TYR A 74 11.24 6.63 3.67
C TYR A 74 9.73 6.87 3.61
N PHE A 75 9.23 7.26 2.44
CA PHE A 75 7.81 7.38 2.16
C PHE A 75 7.42 6.56 0.91
N GLU A 76 6.36 5.77 1.02
CA GLU A 76 5.76 5.08 -0.12
C GLU A 76 4.23 5.17 -0.13
N ALA A 77 3.70 5.65 -1.25
CA ALA A 77 2.29 5.59 -1.57
C ALA A 77 2.00 4.43 -2.53
N ASN A 78 1.55 3.31 -1.99
CA ASN A 78 1.06 2.16 -2.73
C ASN A 78 -0.21 1.64 -2.06
N ASN A 79 -1.32 1.62 -2.78
CA ASN A 79 -2.63 1.34 -2.20
C ASN A 79 -2.77 -0.10 -1.65
N MET A 80 -1.96 -1.05 -2.14
CA MET A 80 -2.04 -2.47 -1.78
C MET A 80 -0.93 -2.92 -0.83
N PHE A 81 0.27 -2.35 -0.95
CA PHE A 81 1.47 -2.89 -0.31
C PHE A 81 1.30 -3.04 1.21
N ILE A 82 1.04 -1.95 1.93
CA ILE A 82 0.97 -2.00 3.40
C ILE A 82 -0.25 -2.78 3.91
N LYS A 83 -1.33 -2.86 3.13
CA LYS A 83 -2.54 -3.63 3.49
C LYS A 83 -2.27 -5.15 3.52
N SER A 84 -1.41 -5.61 2.61
CA SER A 84 -1.12 -7.04 2.41
C SER A 84 0.19 -7.47 3.11
N MET A 85 1.17 -6.57 3.15
CA MET A 85 2.55 -6.85 3.57
C MET A 85 2.91 -6.25 4.93
N VAL A 86 1.91 -5.92 5.78
CA VAL A 86 2.15 -5.26 7.07
C VAL A 86 3.17 -6.01 7.93
N TRP A 87 3.08 -7.33 8.02
CA TRP A 87 4.01 -8.11 8.85
C TRP A 87 5.44 -8.07 8.30
N THR A 88 5.61 -8.19 6.98
CA THR A 88 6.93 -8.02 6.33
C THR A 88 7.55 -6.66 6.67
N VAL A 89 6.74 -5.61 6.74
CA VAL A 89 7.20 -4.27 7.14
C VAL A 89 7.56 -4.23 8.62
N LEU A 90 6.69 -4.69 9.51
CA LEU A 90 6.92 -4.67 10.96
C LEU A 90 8.10 -5.56 11.40
N ASP A 91 8.35 -6.66 10.70
CA ASP A 91 9.48 -7.56 10.99
C ASP A 91 10.84 -6.96 10.59
N ASN A 92 10.84 -5.89 9.78
CA ASN A 92 12.06 -5.31 9.20
C ASN A 92 12.33 -3.86 9.62
N PHE A 93 11.37 -3.18 10.22
CA PHE A 93 11.45 -1.75 10.55
C PHE A 93 10.73 -1.47 11.87
N ASP A 94 11.38 -0.73 12.78
CA ASP A 94 10.84 -0.45 14.11
C ASP A 94 9.89 0.77 14.15
N ASP A 95 10.19 1.79 13.34
CA ASP A 95 9.49 3.08 13.33
C ASP A 95 8.60 3.22 12.09
N VAL A 96 7.42 2.59 12.15
CA VAL A 96 6.49 2.45 11.01
C VAL A 96 5.21 3.26 11.25
N HIS A 97 4.91 4.14 10.31
CA HIS A 97 3.71 4.95 10.26
C HIS A 97 2.87 4.59 9.05
N CYS A 98 1.55 4.61 9.23
CA CYS A 98 0.61 4.45 8.14
C CYS A 98 -0.34 5.65 8.10
N ILE A 99 -0.39 6.33 6.95
CA ILE A 99 -1.39 7.36 6.69
C ILE A 99 -2.56 6.68 5.97
N TYR A 100 -3.74 6.74 6.57
CA TYR A 100 -4.96 6.37 5.89
C TYR A 100 -5.48 7.54 5.06
N LEU A 101 -5.32 7.46 3.74
CA LEU A 101 -5.84 8.45 2.80
C LEU A 101 -7.23 7.98 2.33
N HIS A 102 -8.24 8.81 2.56
CA HIS A 102 -9.60 8.54 2.11
C HIS A 102 -10.08 9.64 1.15
N ARG A 103 -10.91 9.23 0.19
CA ARG A 103 -11.59 10.10 -0.77
C ARG A 103 -13.05 9.67 -0.85
N ASN A 104 -13.94 10.60 -1.22
CA ASN A 104 -15.34 10.29 -1.43
C ASN A 104 -15.48 9.05 -2.36
N PRO A 105 -16.21 7.99 -1.96
CA PRO A 105 -16.36 6.78 -2.75
C PRO A 105 -16.90 7.00 -4.16
N MET A 106 -17.83 7.94 -4.32
CA MET A 106 -18.41 8.27 -5.63
C MET A 106 -17.36 8.87 -6.56
N ASP A 107 -16.51 9.75 -6.04
CA ASP A 107 -15.41 10.34 -6.82
C ASP A 107 -14.37 9.28 -7.23
N VAL A 108 -14.10 8.33 -6.34
CA VAL A 108 -13.20 7.21 -6.64
C VAL A 108 -13.81 6.34 -7.74
N PHE A 109 -15.10 5.99 -7.62
CA PHE A 109 -15.83 5.20 -8.62
C PHE A 109 -15.81 5.88 -10.00
N PHE A 110 -16.20 7.15 -10.09
CA PHE A 110 -16.16 7.88 -11.36
C PHE A 110 -14.75 8.02 -11.92
N SER A 111 -13.74 8.24 -11.06
CA SER A 111 -12.34 8.27 -11.51
C SER A 111 -11.86 6.92 -12.03
N LEU A 112 -12.32 5.81 -11.46
CA LEU A 112 -12.00 4.46 -11.93
C LEU A 112 -12.68 4.18 -13.27
N ALA A 113 -13.98 4.48 -13.36
CA ALA A 113 -14.77 4.29 -14.58
C ALA A 113 -14.16 5.04 -15.77
N ALA A 114 -13.78 6.31 -15.57
CA ALA A 114 -13.16 7.15 -16.61
C ALA A 114 -11.82 6.60 -17.14
N ARG A 115 -11.13 5.75 -16.38
CA ARG A 115 -9.82 5.17 -16.77
C ARG A 115 -9.89 3.72 -17.22
N ASN A 116 -11.09 3.18 -17.46
CA ASN A 116 -11.34 1.87 -18.06
C ASN A 116 -10.55 0.73 -17.35
N TRP A 117 -10.92 0.47 -16.10
CA TRP A 117 -10.20 -0.35 -15.10
C TRP A 117 -9.89 -1.81 -15.46
N LYS A 118 -10.21 -2.30 -16.67
CA LYS A 118 -10.20 -3.72 -17.07
C LYS A 118 -8.87 -4.47 -16.88
N ARG A 119 -7.75 -3.78 -16.58
CA ARG A 119 -6.42 -4.36 -16.30
C ARG A 119 -5.92 -4.16 -14.85
N GLY A 120 -6.77 -3.65 -13.96
CA GLY A 120 -6.41 -3.29 -12.58
C GLY A 120 -6.66 -4.37 -11.53
N TRP A 121 -6.99 -5.60 -11.92
CA TRP A 121 -7.40 -6.67 -11.00
C TRP A 121 -6.30 -7.05 -9.99
N ASP A 122 -5.02 -6.89 -10.35
CA ASP A 122 -3.92 -7.13 -9.42
C ASP A 122 -3.80 -6.06 -8.33
N TRP A 123 -4.40 -4.88 -8.54
CA TRP A 123 -4.29 -3.70 -7.68
C TRP A 123 -5.44 -3.56 -6.68
N VAL A 124 -6.24 -4.62 -6.53
CA VAL A 124 -7.44 -4.70 -5.71
C VAL A 124 -7.40 -6.04 -4.95
N LEU A 125 -7.88 -6.08 -3.71
CA LEU A 125 -7.98 -7.29 -2.90
C LEU A 125 -9.10 -8.17 -3.47
N GLN A 126 -8.77 -9.34 -4.01
CA GLN A 126 -9.81 -10.19 -4.61
C GLN A 126 -10.67 -10.90 -3.55
N PRO A 127 -11.93 -11.25 -3.88
CA PRO A 127 -12.74 -12.13 -3.05
C PRO A 127 -11.98 -13.43 -2.71
N GLY A 128 -11.93 -13.79 -1.43
CA GLY A 128 -11.24 -15.00 -0.94
C GLY A 128 -9.83 -14.78 -0.40
N TRP A 129 -9.24 -13.58 -0.52
CA TRP A 129 -7.98 -13.27 0.17
C TRP A 129 -8.27 -13.01 1.66
N LYS A 130 -7.39 -13.45 2.58
CA LYS A 130 -7.48 -12.97 3.98
C LYS A 130 -7.29 -11.46 3.93
N LEU A 131 -8.31 -10.73 4.37
CA LEU A 131 -8.47 -9.30 4.12
C LEU A 131 -7.36 -8.46 4.75
N ASN A 132 -7.32 -7.18 4.35
CA ASN A 132 -6.50 -6.10 4.93
C ASN A 132 -6.17 -6.35 6.40
N ARG A 133 -4.89 -6.61 6.67
CA ARG A 133 -4.39 -6.99 8.00
C ARG A 133 -4.36 -5.81 8.97
N LEU A 134 -4.48 -4.58 8.47
CA LEU A 134 -4.53 -3.37 9.28
C LEU A 134 -5.91 -3.23 9.94
N LYS A 135 -5.94 -2.70 11.16
CA LYS A 135 -7.16 -2.36 11.89
C LYS A 135 -7.05 -0.95 12.44
N THR A 136 -8.15 -0.20 12.40
CA THR A 136 -8.21 1.12 13.01
C THR A 136 -8.55 0.99 14.49
N VAL A 137 -7.91 1.79 15.34
CA VAL A 137 -8.23 1.83 16.78
C VAL A 137 -9.60 2.48 17.00
N LYS A 138 -9.92 3.51 16.22
CA LYS A 138 -11.22 4.16 16.23
C LYS A 138 -12.18 3.44 15.28
N PRO A 139 -13.48 3.34 15.63
CA PRO A 139 -14.49 2.87 14.69
C PRO A 139 -14.49 3.75 13.45
N THR A 140 -14.40 3.13 12.29
CA THR A 140 -14.65 3.80 11.02
C THR A 140 -16.15 3.86 10.76
N THR A 141 -16.59 4.88 10.04
CA THR A 141 -17.95 4.87 9.47
C THR A 141 -18.13 3.67 8.54
N TYR A 142 -19.37 3.28 8.27
CA TYR A 142 -19.64 2.19 7.32
C TYR A 142 -18.93 2.41 5.98
N HIS A 143 -18.98 3.63 5.43
CA HIS A 143 -18.34 3.95 4.16
C HIS A 143 -16.80 3.88 4.23
N GLU A 144 -16.19 4.39 5.28
CA GLU A 144 -14.75 4.27 5.49
C GLU A 144 -14.32 2.83 5.69
N ALA A 145 -15.11 2.01 6.41
CA ALA A 145 -14.85 0.60 6.58
C ALA A 145 -14.89 -0.12 5.22
N VAL A 146 -15.92 0.13 4.41
CA VAL A 146 -16.03 -0.43 3.06
C VAL A 146 -14.84 -0.02 2.19
N MET A 147 -14.43 1.25 2.22
CA MET A 147 -13.29 1.74 1.45
C MET A 147 -11.95 1.20 1.97
N PHE A 148 -11.79 1.10 3.28
CA PHE A 148 -10.58 0.57 3.89
C PHE A 148 -10.38 -0.91 3.58
N MET A 149 -11.48 -1.66 3.62
CA MET A 149 -11.55 -3.09 3.31
C MET A 149 -11.76 -3.35 1.81
N TRP A 150 -11.86 -2.31 0.99
CA TRP A 150 -12.38 -2.45 -0.37
C TRP A 150 -11.54 -3.45 -1.16
N TYR A 151 -12.30 -4.37 -1.76
CA TYR A 151 -11.87 -5.42 -2.65
C TYR A 151 -11.32 -4.78 -3.91
#